data_AF-A0A822E0A3-F1
#
_entry.id   AF-A0A822E0A3-F1
#
_cell.length_a   1.000
_cell.length_b   1.000
_cell.length_c   1.000
_cell.angle_alpha   90.00
_cell.angle_beta   90.00
_cell.angle_gamma   90.00
#
_symmetry.space_group_name_H-M   'P 1'
#
loop_
_entity.id
_entity.type
_entity.pdbx_description
1 polymer ?
#
loop_
_entity_poly.entity_id
_entity_poly.type
_entity_poly.pdbx_seq_one_letter_code
_entity_poly.pdbx_strand_id
1 'polypeptide(L)'
;MASITAFPDSNGYTKSFSLEETSELLEFFEEYGFVVVRNIIDSQSQIEETIDEIWSLLQVLNPKIDKNDSSTWDNKYWPIQMGLKDGGFISHMSDVATKMCWENRQHPNVVRLFQILLKHDDLWVRYDRYGMMRPTKGIAFKQNDNDGSVIFEDRPEWRSKPNWLHWDQNPWKYPDFIGVQGLLALSDTNPTTGGFHCVPGFTHRFKQWSIDNEKEHKSRGGLVNVPENDSIRNEVKQVHVQKGS
;
A
#
# COMPACT_ATOMS: atom_id res chain seq x y z
N MET A 1 21.24 -10.59 7.83
CA MET A 1 20.94 -9.78 6.63
C MET A 1 20.64 -8.38 7.12
N ALA A 2 21.29 -7.35 6.58
CA ALA A 2 21.04 -5.97 6.98
C ALA A 2 19.56 -5.63 6.74
N SER A 3 18.93 -4.96 7.71
CA SER A 3 17.52 -4.57 7.65
C SER A 3 17.22 -3.84 6.34
N ILE A 4 16.34 -4.41 5.52
CA ILE A 4 15.82 -3.79 4.29
C ILE A 4 14.80 -2.69 4.63
N THR A 5 14.32 -2.67 5.88
CA THR A 5 13.38 -1.68 6.39
C THR A 5 14.02 -0.30 6.46
N ALA A 6 13.34 0.70 5.93
CA ALA A 6 13.71 2.10 6.10
C ALA A 6 13.62 2.46 7.59
N PHE A 7 14.71 2.97 8.17
CA PHE A 7 14.79 3.54 9.52
C PHE A 7 14.09 2.69 10.59
N PRO A 8 14.56 1.46 10.89
CA PRO A 8 13.86 0.57 11.80
C PRO A 8 13.82 1.11 13.24
N ASP A 9 12.67 0.96 13.91
CA ASP A 9 12.49 1.17 15.35
C ASP A 9 12.88 -0.08 16.15
N SER A 10 12.71 -0.03 17.48
CA SER A 10 13.06 -1.15 18.37
C SER A 10 12.20 -2.41 18.17
N ASN A 11 11.04 -2.29 17.52
CA ASN A 11 10.09 -3.37 17.28
C ASN A 11 10.20 -3.94 15.85
N GLY A 12 11.08 -3.38 15.01
CA GLY A 12 11.27 -3.80 13.63
C GLY A 12 10.32 -3.16 12.62
N TYR A 13 9.51 -2.19 13.06
CA TYR A 13 8.75 -1.30 12.19
C TYR A 13 9.62 -0.15 11.69
N THR A 14 9.18 0.59 10.68
CA THR A 14 9.80 1.87 10.31
C THR A 14 9.47 2.91 11.36
N LYS A 15 10.45 3.77 11.68
CA LYS A 15 10.29 4.94 12.54
C LYS A 15 8.99 5.65 12.19
N SER A 16 8.11 5.75 13.16
CA SER A 16 6.79 6.35 13.04
C SER A 16 6.62 7.47 14.05
N PHE A 17 5.66 8.35 13.78
CA PHE A 17 5.36 9.56 14.55
C PHE A 17 3.89 9.51 15.00
N SER A 18 3.54 10.10 16.14
CA SER A 18 2.15 10.43 16.43
C SER A 18 1.79 11.75 15.75
N LEU A 19 0.50 12.02 15.62
CA LEU A 19 0.02 13.21 14.93
C LEU A 19 0.43 14.51 15.64
N GLU A 20 0.67 14.42 16.96
CA GLU A 20 1.12 15.52 17.81
C GLU A 20 2.59 15.89 17.60
N GLU A 21 3.42 14.98 17.10
CA GLU A 21 4.84 15.18 16.76
C GLU A 21 4.97 15.91 15.41
N THR A 22 4.20 17.00 15.23
CA THR A 22 4.01 17.69 13.94
C THR A 22 5.31 18.22 13.34
N SER A 23 6.23 18.74 14.16
CA SER A 23 7.50 19.28 13.65
C SER A 23 8.40 18.15 13.16
N GLU A 24 8.54 17.10 13.97
CA GLU A 24 9.42 15.96 13.69
C GLU A 24 8.91 15.12 12.52
N LEU A 25 7.59 14.95 12.39
CA LEU A 25 6.99 14.24 11.26
C LEU A 25 7.18 15.04 9.96
N LEU A 26 7.08 16.38 10.01
CA LEU A 26 7.30 17.25 8.85
C LEU A 26 8.76 17.25 8.42
N GLU A 27 9.69 17.41 9.36
CA GLU A 27 11.13 17.33 9.08
C GLU A 27 11.51 15.99 8.44
N PHE A 28 10.95 14.88 8.96
CA PHE A 28 11.18 13.57 8.38
C PHE A 28 10.57 13.43 6.97
N PHE A 29 9.36 13.95 6.76
CA PHE A 29 8.71 13.93 5.46
C PHE A 29 9.45 14.78 4.42
N GLU A 30 9.94 15.96 4.80
CA GLU A 30 10.72 16.85 3.92
C GLU A 30 12.07 16.21 3.56
N GLU A 31 12.74 15.57 4.51
CA GLU A 31 14.02 14.90 4.26
C GLU A 31 13.87 13.64 3.40
N TYR A 32 12.90 12.78 3.70
CA TYR A 32 12.82 11.44 3.11
C TYR A 32 11.70 11.24 2.10
N GLY A 33 10.79 12.20 1.94
CA GLY A 33 9.68 12.13 0.99
C GLY A 33 8.58 11.14 1.38
N PHE A 34 8.62 10.58 2.59
CA PHE A 34 7.58 9.75 3.17
C PHE A 34 7.60 9.88 4.69
N VAL A 35 6.48 9.53 5.34
CA VAL A 35 6.38 9.48 6.80
C VAL A 35 5.38 8.40 7.19
N VAL A 36 5.56 7.79 8.36
CA VAL A 36 4.61 6.84 8.95
C VAL A 36 3.99 7.49 10.18
N VAL A 37 2.65 7.55 10.24
CA VAL A 37 1.94 8.08 11.41
C VAL A 37 1.22 6.94 12.10
N ARG A 38 1.70 6.59 13.29
CA ARG A 38 1.16 5.46 14.05
C ARG A 38 -0.21 5.79 14.63
N ASN A 39 -1.10 4.79 14.65
CA ASN A 39 -2.44 4.91 15.23
C ASN A 39 -3.28 6.05 14.61
N ILE A 40 -3.14 6.27 13.30
CA ILE A 40 -3.96 7.27 12.60
C ILE A 40 -5.45 6.89 12.65
N ILE A 41 -5.73 5.59 12.62
CA ILE A 41 -7.00 4.97 13.01
C ILE A 41 -6.69 3.93 14.09
N ASP A 42 -7.09 4.21 15.33
CA ASP A 42 -6.85 3.35 16.50
C ASP A 42 -8.03 2.42 16.82
N SER A 43 -9.21 2.73 16.29
CA SER A 43 -10.42 1.93 16.42
C SER A 43 -10.28 0.58 15.72
N GLN A 44 -10.12 -0.49 16.52
CA GLN A 44 -10.03 -1.85 16.00
C GLN A 44 -11.29 -2.26 15.25
N SER A 45 -12.47 -1.84 15.71
CA SER A 45 -13.73 -2.15 15.03
C SER A 45 -13.80 -1.48 13.65
N GLN A 46 -13.32 -0.25 13.50
CA GLN A 46 -13.26 0.42 12.19
C GLN A 46 -12.33 -0.30 11.20
N ILE A 47 -11.19 -0.79 11.69
CA ILE A 47 -10.25 -1.58 10.88
C ILE A 47 -10.90 -2.91 10.47
N GLU A 48 -11.55 -3.61 11.41
CA GLU A 48 -12.26 -4.87 11.14
C GLU A 48 -13.43 -4.68 10.17
N GLU A 49 -14.24 -3.63 10.34
CA GLU A 49 -15.32 -3.26 9.40
C GLU A 49 -14.76 -2.99 8.00
N THR A 50 -13.59 -2.36 7.88
CA THR A 50 -12.94 -2.14 6.59
C THR A 50 -12.50 -3.46 5.95
N ILE A 51 -11.91 -4.37 6.72
CA ILE A 51 -11.51 -5.70 6.25
C ILE A 51 -12.74 -6.48 5.79
N ASP A 52 -13.83 -6.46 6.55
CA ASP A 52 -15.08 -7.14 6.22
C ASP A 52 -15.73 -6.56 4.97
N GLU A 53 -15.67 -5.25 4.75
CA GLU A 53 -16.12 -4.61 3.52
C GLU A 53 -15.31 -5.08 2.30
N ILE A 54 -13.99 -5.20 2.42
CA ILE A 54 -13.11 -5.74 1.36
C ILE A 54 -13.50 -7.18 1.00
N TRP A 55 -13.68 -8.05 2.00
CA TRP A 55 -14.12 -9.43 1.77
C TRP A 55 -15.51 -9.51 1.16
N SER A 56 -16.43 -8.64 1.58
CA SER A 56 -17.78 -8.55 1.02
C SER A 56 -17.73 -8.16 -0.46
N LEU A 57 -16.85 -7.23 -0.86
CA LEU A 57 -16.63 -6.90 -2.26
C LEU A 57 -16.12 -8.08 -3.09
N LEU A 58 -15.21 -8.90 -2.53
CA LEU A 58 -14.77 -10.13 -3.20
C LEU A 58 -15.91 -11.14 -3.34
N GLN A 59 -16.79 -11.27 -2.35
CA GLN A 59 -17.95 -12.14 -2.42
C GLN A 59 -18.99 -11.68 -3.45
N VAL A 60 -19.16 -10.36 -3.63
CA VAL A 60 -19.98 -9.81 -4.71
C VAL A 60 -19.43 -10.20 -6.07
N LEU A 61 -18.09 -10.18 -6.24
CA LEU A 61 -17.44 -10.60 -7.48
C LEU A 61 -17.52 -12.09 -7.71
N ASN A 62 -17.38 -12.87 -6.64
CA ASN A 62 -17.50 -14.31 -6.68
C ASN A 62 -18.02 -14.85 -5.34
N PRO A 63 -19.28 -15.30 -5.26
CA PRO A 63 -19.90 -15.74 -4.02
C PRO A 63 -19.31 -17.03 -3.45
N LYS A 64 -18.39 -17.69 -4.18
CA LYS A 64 -17.63 -18.84 -3.67
C LYS A 64 -16.44 -18.45 -2.82
N ILE A 65 -16.02 -17.18 -2.83
CA ILE A 65 -14.89 -16.72 -2.01
C ILE A 65 -15.33 -16.68 -0.54
N ASP A 66 -14.55 -17.27 0.34
CA ASP A 66 -14.76 -17.25 1.77
C ASP A 66 -13.46 -16.84 2.47
N LYS A 67 -13.55 -15.84 3.35
CA LYS A 67 -12.43 -15.35 4.16
C LYS A 67 -11.87 -16.40 5.11
N ASN A 68 -12.65 -17.42 5.43
CA ASN A 68 -12.27 -18.50 6.35
C ASN A 68 -11.92 -19.81 5.62
N ASP A 69 -11.84 -19.79 4.28
CA ASP A 69 -11.53 -20.99 3.49
C ASP A 69 -10.54 -20.68 2.36
N SER A 70 -9.25 -20.94 2.61
CA SER A 70 -8.20 -20.68 1.64
C SER A 70 -8.30 -21.52 0.36
N SER A 71 -9.06 -22.62 0.35
CA SER A 71 -9.32 -23.38 -0.89
C SER A 71 -10.13 -22.56 -1.92
N THR A 72 -10.82 -21.53 -1.44
CA THR A 72 -11.60 -20.61 -2.27
C THR A 72 -10.77 -19.46 -2.84
N TRP A 73 -9.50 -19.31 -2.45
CA TRP A 73 -8.61 -18.22 -2.89
C TRP A 73 -7.82 -18.55 -4.17
N ASP A 74 -8.05 -19.73 -4.73
CA ASP A 74 -7.43 -20.17 -5.98
C ASP A 74 -7.75 -19.23 -7.16
N ASN A 75 -6.85 -19.15 -8.14
CA ASN A 75 -7.00 -18.29 -9.32
C ASN A 75 -8.32 -18.52 -10.10
N LYS A 76 -8.92 -19.72 -10.03
CA LYS A 76 -10.23 -19.99 -10.64
C LYS A 76 -11.38 -19.20 -10.02
N TYR A 77 -11.24 -18.79 -8.76
CA TYR A 77 -12.26 -18.06 -8.02
C TYR A 77 -11.86 -16.61 -7.76
N TRP A 78 -10.58 -16.38 -7.48
CA TRP A 78 -10.03 -15.06 -7.18
C TRP A 78 -10.26 -14.10 -8.35
N PRO A 79 -10.69 -12.84 -8.12
CA PRO A 79 -11.02 -11.90 -9.19
C PRO A 79 -9.76 -11.28 -9.80
N ILE A 80 -8.89 -12.13 -10.36
CA ILE A 80 -7.58 -11.78 -10.92
C ILE A 80 -7.66 -10.73 -12.04
N GLN A 81 -8.80 -10.66 -12.75
CA GLN A 81 -9.05 -9.70 -13.83
C GLN A 81 -9.27 -8.27 -13.32
N MET A 82 -9.55 -8.10 -12.01
CA MET A 82 -9.76 -6.78 -11.39
C MET A 82 -8.44 -6.14 -10.91
N GLY A 83 -7.28 -6.54 -11.45
CA GLY A 83 -5.97 -6.00 -11.05
C GLY A 83 -5.31 -6.67 -9.84
N LEU A 84 -6.01 -7.63 -9.21
CA LEU A 84 -5.51 -8.37 -8.04
C LEU A 84 -4.36 -9.32 -8.35
N LYS A 85 -4.21 -9.78 -9.60
CA LYS A 85 -3.12 -10.70 -9.99
C LYS A 85 -1.76 -10.03 -9.91
N ASP A 86 -1.63 -8.89 -10.57
CA ASP A 86 -0.32 -8.25 -10.79
C ASP A 86 -0.05 -7.18 -9.75
N GLY A 87 -1.05 -6.35 -9.42
CA GLY A 87 -0.90 -5.23 -8.49
C GLY A 87 -1.35 -5.52 -7.06
N GLY A 88 -2.18 -6.55 -6.86
CA GLY A 88 -2.82 -6.78 -5.55
C GLY A 88 -3.80 -5.67 -5.17
N PHE A 89 -4.45 -5.03 -6.15
CA PHE A 89 -5.45 -3.98 -5.92
C PHE A 89 -6.79 -4.40 -6.53
N ILE A 90 -7.90 -4.06 -5.85
CA ILE A 90 -9.25 -4.21 -6.40
C ILE A 90 -9.53 -2.98 -7.27
N SER A 91 -9.30 -3.09 -8.57
CA SER A 91 -9.47 -2.00 -9.53
C SER A 91 -10.95 -1.65 -9.77
N HIS A 92 -11.23 -0.36 -10.00
CA HIS A 92 -12.50 0.18 -10.53
C HIS A 92 -13.75 0.08 -9.65
N MET A 93 -13.76 -0.73 -8.58
CA MET A 93 -14.92 -0.84 -7.68
C MET A 93 -14.72 -0.16 -6.33
N SER A 94 -13.48 -0.13 -5.81
CA SER A 94 -13.16 0.62 -4.59
C SER A 94 -12.98 2.11 -4.85
N ASP A 95 -12.80 2.50 -6.12
CA ASP A 95 -12.40 3.85 -6.50
C ASP A 95 -13.40 4.93 -6.03
N VAL A 96 -14.66 4.61 -5.65
CA VAL A 96 -15.56 5.66 -5.16
C VAL A 96 -16.76 5.31 -4.27
N ALA A 97 -17.07 4.06 -3.91
CA ALA A 97 -18.47 3.76 -3.55
C ALA A 97 -18.76 2.95 -2.29
N THR A 98 -17.80 2.70 -1.40
CA THR A 98 -18.07 1.91 -0.18
C THR A 98 -17.97 2.74 1.10
N LYS A 99 -18.70 2.32 2.14
CA LYS A 99 -18.85 3.10 3.37
C LYS A 99 -17.50 3.28 4.04
N MET A 100 -16.76 2.19 4.25
CA MET A 100 -15.53 2.25 5.02
C MET A 100 -14.39 2.96 4.29
N CYS A 101 -14.41 2.97 2.96
CA CYS A 101 -13.50 3.81 2.17
C CYS A 101 -13.69 5.29 2.53
N TRP A 102 -14.93 5.78 2.56
CA TRP A 102 -15.24 7.16 2.90
C TRP A 102 -15.04 7.48 4.38
N GLU A 103 -15.36 6.57 5.29
CA GLU A 103 -15.13 6.73 6.73
C GLU A 103 -13.63 6.85 7.04
N ASN A 104 -12.79 5.99 6.43
CA ASN A 104 -11.34 6.03 6.63
C ASN A 104 -10.72 7.28 6.01
N ARG A 105 -11.11 7.63 4.77
CA ARG A 105 -10.57 8.80 4.08
C ARG A 105 -10.89 10.11 4.81
N GLN A 106 -12.11 10.22 5.32
CA GLN A 106 -12.59 11.43 6.01
C GLN A 106 -12.33 11.38 7.52
N HIS A 107 -11.62 10.36 8.00
CA HIS A 107 -11.25 10.27 9.40
C HIS A 107 -10.50 11.54 9.83
N PRO A 108 -10.88 12.22 10.93
CA PRO A 108 -10.32 13.52 11.28
C PRO A 108 -8.79 13.54 11.36
N ASN A 109 -8.18 12.48 11.87
CA ASN A 109 -6.72 12.37 11.94
C ASN A 109 -6.08 12.26 10.55
N VAL A 110 -6.71 11.55 9.62
CA VAL A 110 -6.22 11.41 8.24
C VAL A 110 -6.30 12.76 7.55
N VAL A 111 -7.44 13.44 7.62
CA VAL A 111 -7.61 14.79 7.07
C VAL A 111 -6.56 15.74 7.66
N ARG A 112 -6.41 15.73 8.98
CA ARG A 112 -5.42 16.57 9.68
C ARG A 112 -3.99 16.28 9.24
N LEU A 113 -3.61 15.02 9.07
CA LEU A 113 -2.30 14.65 8.56
C LEU A 113 -2.04 15.25 7.19
N PHE A 114 -2.98 15.12 6.24
CA PHE A 114 -2.81 15.71 4.92
C PHE A 114 -2.77 17.23 4.93
N GLN A 115 -3.53 17.89 5.82
CA GLN A 115 -3.43 19.35 5.99
C GLN A 115 -2.05 19.78 6.48
N ILE A 116 -1.46 19.02 7.41
CA ILE A 116 -0.10 19.24 7.90
C ILE A 116 0.90 19.08 6.75
N LEU A 117 0.88 17.95 6.04
CA LEU A 117 1.85 17.63 4.98
C LEU A 117 1.76 18.59 3.79
N LEU A 118 0.54 18.97 3.38
CA LEU A 118 0.30 19.87 2.24
C LEU A 118 0.31 21.35 2.63
N LYS A 119 0.41 21.66 3.94
CA LYS A 119 0.39 23.02 4.49
C LYS A 119 -0.83 23.81 4.00
N HIS A 120 -1.98 23.15 3.92
CA HIS A 120 -3.23 23.70 3.38
C HIS A 120 -4.45 23.08 4.06
N ASP A 121 -5.48 23.86 4.36
CA ASP A 121 -6.69 23.37 5.04
C ASP A 121 -7.71 22.77 4.06
N ASP A 122 -7.85 23.35 2.86
CA ASP A 122 -8.73 22.83 1.82
C ASP A 122 -8.03 21.75 1.01
N LEU A 123 -8.56 20.52 1.08
CA LEU A 123 -7.98 19.36 0.42
C LEU A 123 -8.89 18.85 -0.70
N TRP A 124 -8.30 18.57 -1.87
CA TRP A 124 -8.98 17.86 -2.94
C TRP A 124 -8.63 16.38 -2.90
N VAL A 125 -9.63 15.53 -2.71
CA VAL A 125 -9.44 14.07 -2.66
C VAL A 125 -9.47 13.44 -4.05
N ARG A 126 -8.65 12.41 -4.24
CA ARG A 126 -8.76 11.48 -5.39
C ARG A 126 -9.23 10.11 -4.90
N TYR A 127 -9.57 9.26 -5.87
CA TYR A 127 -10.09 7.90 -5.68
C TYR A 127 -9.13 6.99 -4.89
N ASP A 128 -9.69 6.07 -4.12
CA ASP A 128 -8.96 5.15 -3.22
C ASP A 128 -9.00 3.76 -3.81
N ARG A 129 -7.97 2.97 -3.49
CA ARG A 129 -7.93 1.56 -3.88
C ARG A 129 -7.73 0.68 -2.66
N TYR A 130 -8.51 -0.39 -2.59
CA TYR A 130 -8.22 -1.45 -1.64
C TYR A 130 -7.10 -2.34 -2.18
N GLY A 131 -6.00 -2.37 -1.42
CA GLY A 131 -4.92 -3.32 -1.62
C GLY A 131 -5.21 -4.62 -0.87
N MET A 132 -5.17 -5.74 -1.57
CA MET A 132 -5.28 -7.08 -1.01
C MET A 132 -4.33 -8.04 -1.72
N MET A 133 -3.34 -8.53 -0.98
CA MET A 133 -2.38 -9.52 -1.46
C MET A 133 -2.67 -10.87 -0.80
N ARG A 134 -2.63 -11.95 -1.59
CA ARG A 134 -2.78 -13.30 -1.04
C ARG A 134 -1.49 -13.75 -0.34
N PRO A 135 -1.58 -14.52 0.76
CA PRO A 135 -0.40 -15.19 1.31
C PRO A 135 0.16 -16.17 0.29
N THR A 136 1.49 -16.37 0.30
CA THR A 136 2.16 -17.28 -0.66
C THR A 136 2.85 -18.45 0.02
N LYS A 137 2.91 -18.45 1.35
CA LYS A 137 3.59 -19.46 2.15
C LYS A 137 2.77 -19.87 3.37
N GLY A 138 2.88 -21.13 3.76
CA GLY A 138 2.28 -21.65 5.00
C GLY A 138 0.77 -21.40 5.06
N ILE A 139 0.06 -21.62 3.95
CA ILE A 139 -1.38 -21.36 3.85
C ILE A 139 -2.11 -22.60 4.35
N ALA A 140 -3.04 -22.44 5.27
CA ALA A 140 -3.84 -23.53 5.80
C ALA A 140 -4.98 -23.90 4.83
N PHE A 141 -5.03 -25.17 4.41
CA PHE A 141 -6.14 -25.74 3.63
C PHE A 141 -6.83 -26.82 4.46
N LYS A 142 -8.16 -26.83 4.47
CA LYS A 142 -8.93 -27.91 5.08
C LYS A 142 -8.63 -29.21 4.34
N GLN A 143 -8.28 -30.26 5.08
CA GLN A 143 -8.03 -31.57 4.50
C GLN A 143 -9.33 -32.38 4.35
N ASN A 144 -10.19 -32.33 5.38
CA ASN A 144 -11.53 -32.90 5.39
C ASN A 144 -12.51 -31.92 6.02
N ASP A 145 -13.73 -31.83 5.49
CA ASP A 145 -14.77 -30.93 6.01
C ASP A 145 -15.27 -31.32 7.42
N ASN A 146 -15.00 -32.55 7.86
CA ASN A 146 -15.68 -33.16 9.02
C ASN A 146 -14.86 -33.20 10.32
N ASP A 147 -13.54 -33.01 10.28
CA ASP A 147 -12.67 -33.19 11.46
C ASP A 147 -11.85 -31.95 11.84
N GLY A 148 -11.92 -30.89 11.04
CA GLY A 148 -11.18 -29.64 11.26
C GLY A 148 -9.67 -29.74 11.01
N SER A 149 -9.19 -30.84 10.42
CA SER A 149 -7.78 -31.00 10.07
C SER A 149 -7.36 -30.04 8.95
N VAL A 150 -6.16 -29.47 9.09
CA VAL A 150 -5.56 -28.57 8.10
C VAL A 150 -4.20 -29.09 7.65
N ILE A 151 -3.92 -28.89 6.37
CA ILE A 151 -2.58 -29.02 5.78
C ILE A 151 -2.05 -27.65 5.42
N PHE A 152 -0.73 -27.47 5.52
CA PHE A 152 -0.07 -26.22 5.15
C PHE A 152 0.62 -26.38 3.81
N GLU A 153 0.30 -25.51 2.86
CA GLU A 153 0.92 -25.51 1.54
C GLU A 153 1.35 -24.10 1.12
N ASP A 154 2.37 -24.04 0.28
CA ASP A 154 2.81 -22.81 -0.36
C ASP A 154 2.07 -22.60 -1.69
N ARG A 155 1.88 -21.33 -2.08
CA ARG A 155 1.28 -20.89 -3.34
C ARG A 155 2.13 -19.76 -3.95
N PRO A 156 3.36 -20.05 -4.41
CA PRO A 156 4.26 -19.03 -4.95
C PRO A 156 3.67 -18.31 -6.18
N GLU A 157 2.78 -18.96 -6.93
CA GLU A 157 2.07 -18.40 -8.09
C GLU A 157 1.00 -17.36 -7.72
N TRP A 158 0.66 -17.22 -6.43
CA TRP A 158 -0.23 -16.15 -5.96
C TRP A 158 0.49 -14.83 -5.73
N ARG A 159 1.82 -14.82 -5.82
CA ARG A 159 2.66 -13.64 -5.62
C ARG A 159 2.32 -12.55 -6.65
N SER A 160 2.14 -11.32 -6.17
CA SER A 160 2.03 -10.13 -7.01
C SER A 160 3.31 -9.86 -7.81
N LYS A 161 3.22 -9.03 -8.85
CA LYS A 161 4.35 -8.75 -9.74
C LYS A 161 5.53 -8.17 -8.94
N PRO A 162 6.73 -8.79 -8.98
CA PRO A 162 7.90 -8.20 -8.35
C PRO A 162 8.35 -6.94 -9.11
N ASN A 163 9.01 -6.02 -8.42
CA ASN A 163 9.76 -4.90 -9.01
C ASN A 163 8.93 -3.84 -9.76
N TRP A 164 7.67 -3.62 -9.38
CA TRP A 164 6.81 -2.57 -9.94
C TRP A 164 7.11 -1.17 -9.37
N LEU A 165 8.37 -0.71 -9.48
CA LEU A 165 8.76 0.65 -9.10
C LEU A 165 8.31 1.66 -10.15
N HIS A 166 7.58 2.68 -9.69
CA HIS A 166 7.04 3.74 -10.52
C HIS A 166 6.90 5.04 -9.71
N TRP A 167 6.75 6.15 -10.44
CA TRP A 167 6.31 7.44 -9.92
C TRP A 167 4.83 7.61 -10.22
N ASP A 168 4.01 7.77 -9.18
CA ASP A 168 2.56 8.03 -9.32
C ASP A 168 2.26 9.39 -9.94
N GLN A 169 3.21 10.32 -9.85
CA GLN A 169 3.18 11.61 -10.52
C GLN A 169 4.24 11.64 -11.62
N ASN A 170 3.89 12.24 -12.76
CA ASN A 170 4.78 12.35 -13.89
C ASN A 170 5.81 13.47 -13.61
N PRO A 171 7.11 13.16 -13.45
CA PRO A 171 8.12 14.14 -13.08
C PRO A 171 8.45 15.15 -14.20
N TRP A 172 8.05 14.88 -15.44
CA TRP A 172 8.13 15.87 -16.54
C TRP A 172 6.97 16.86 -16.52
N LYS A 173 5.82 16.47 -15.97
CA LYS A 173 4.61 17.31 -15.92
C LYS A 173 4.45 18.05 -14.58
N TYR A 174 4.83 17.40 -13.49
CA TYR A 174 4.66 17.89 -12.12
C TYR A 174 5.97 17.78 -11.34
N PRO A 175 7.04 18.48 -11.77
CA PRO A 175 8.37 18.36 -11.16
C PRO A 175 8.42 18.80 -9.70
N ASP A 176 7.48 19.66 -9.29
CA ASP A 176 7.40 20.22 -7.93
C ASP A 176 6.32 19.54 -7.07
N PHE A 177 5.77 18.42 -7.54
CA PHE A 177 4.63 17.69 -6.95
C PHE A 177 3.33 18.50 -6.87
N ILE A 178 2.19 17.81 -7.01
CA ILE A 178 0.85 18.43 -6.89
C ILE A 178 -0.04 17.68 -5.89
N GLY A 179 0.49 16.69 -5.19
CA GLY A 179 -0.25 15.91 -4.21
C GLY A 179 0.62 14.89 -3.49
N VAL A 180 0.03 14.30 -2.45
CA VAL A 180 0.63 13.24 -1.63
C VAL A 180 -0.30 12.03 -1.67
N GLN A 181 0.27 10.83 -1.66
CA GLN A 181 -0.48 9.58 -1.60
C GLN A 181 -0.36 8.97 -0.20
N GLY A 182 -1.50 8.50 0.32
CA GLY A 182 -1.57 7.78 1.59
C GLY A 182 -1.76 6.29 1.37
N LEU A 183 -1.28 5.49 2.31
CA LEU A 183 -1.57 4.07 2.44
C LEU A 183 -1.92 3.81 3.91
N LEU A 184 -3.14 3.33 4.16
CA LEU A 184 -3.58 2.88 5.48
C LEU A 184 -3.35 1.38 5.61
N ALA A 185 -2.60 0.96 6.63
CA ALA A 185 -2.34 -0.45 6.89
C ALA A 185 -3.48 -1.10 7.67
N LEU A 186 -4.17 -2.08 7.07
CA LEU A 186 -5.22 -2.86 7.73
C LEU A 186 -4.68 -4.11 8.45
N SER A 187 -3.38 -4.36 8.37
CA SER A 187 -2.67 -5.47 9.02
C SER A 187 -1.22 -5.08 9.26
N ASP A 188 -0.59 -5.66 10.28
CA ASP A 188 0.83 -5.47 10.52
C ASP A 188 1.66 -5.96 9.34
N THR A 189 2.68 -5.19 8.96
CA THR A 189 3.61 -5.55 7.90
C THR A 189 4.99 -5.90 8.47
N ASN A 190 5.67 -6.83 7.81
CA ASN A 190 6.98 -7.33 8.22
C ASN A 190 7.80 -7.71 6.96
N PRO A 191 9.05 -8.21 7.11
CA PRO A 191 9.91 -8.53 5.96
C PRO A 191 9.33 -9.53 4.94
N THR A 192 8.23 -10.23 5.28
CA THR A 192 7.65 -11.32 4.48
C THR A 192 6.25 -11.05 3.96
N THR A 193 5.55 -10.02 4.46
CA THR A 193 4.16 -9.70 4.07
C THR A 193 4.06 -8.92 2.76
N GLY A 194 5.19 -8.39 2.25
CA GLY A 194 5.18 -7.38 1.19
C GLY A 194 4.84 -6.00 1.75
N GLY A 195 4.02 -5.23 1.03
CA GLY A 195 3.59 -3.89 1.44
C GLY A 195 4.33 -2.76 0.73
N PHE A 196 4.42 -1.61 1.39
CA PHE A 196 4.95 -0.39 0.79
C PHE A 196 6.48 -0.42 0.67
N HIS A 197 6.97 0.04 -0.47
CA HIS A 197 8.38 0.20 -0.77
C HIS A 197 8.58 1.57 -1.41
N CYS A 198 9.64 2.27 -1.03
CA CYS A 198 9.97 3.58 -1.58
C CYS A 198 11.48 3.76 -1.71
N VAL A 199 11.89 4.87 -2.29
CA VAL A 199 13.29 5.33 -2.30
C VAL A 199 13.36 6.56 -1.40
N PRO A 200 13.78 6.41 -0.12
CA PRO A 200 13.88 7.53 0.79
C PRO A 200 14.73 8.68 0.22
N GLY A 201 14.24 9.91 0.36
CA GLY A 201 14.90 11.14 -0.08
C GLY A 201 14.86 11.37 -1.59
N PHE A 202 14.13 10.55 -2.35
CA PHE A 202 14.06 10.73 -3.81
C PHE A 202 13.33 12.00 -4.23
N THR A 203 12.49 12.60 -3.37
CA THR A 203 11.84 13.89 -3.62
C THR A 203 12.83 14.98 -4.03
N HIS A 204 14.05 14.99 -3.45
CA HIS A 204 15.13 15.93 -3.78
C HIS A 204 15.77 15.70 -5.15
N ARG A 205 15.58 14.50 -5.73
CA ARG A 205 16.14 14.09 -7.03
C ARG A 205 15.09 13.96 -8.12
N PHE A 206 13.80 14.08 -7.78
CA PHE A 206 12.67 13.79 -8.66
C PHE A 206 12.72 14.55 -9.98
N LYS A 207 12.94 15.87 -9.90
CA LYS A 207 13.09 16.75 -11.07
C LYS A 207 14.37 16.47 -11.86
N GLN A 208 15.50 16.25 -11.18
CA GLN A 208 16.76 15.97 -11.86
C GLN A 208 16.70 14.64 -12.60
N TRP A 209 16.09 13.62 -11.99
CA TRP A 209 15.91 12.31 -12.60
C TRP A 209 15.13 12.39 -13.92
N SER A 210 14.14 13.28 -14.05
CA SER A 210 13.41 13.44 -15.31
C SER A 210 14.24 14.09 -16.40
N ILE A 211 15.14 15.02 -16.04
CA ILE A 211 16.13 15.60 -16.97
C ILE A 211 17.11 14.51 -17.45
N ASP A 212 17.65 13.72 -16.52
CA ASP A 212 18.63 12.68 -16.84
C ASP A 212 18.03 11.53 -17.68
N ASN A 213 16.71 11.32 -17.57
CA ASN A 213 15.95 10.31 -18.28
C ASN A 213 15.07 10.86 -19.40
N GLU A 214 15.39 12.03 -19.98
CA GLU A 214 14.55 12.68 -21.01
C GLU A 214 14.22 11.75 -22.20
N LYS A 215 15.12 10.84 -22.58
CA LYS A 215 14.88 9.86 -23.66
C LYS A 215 13.79 8.84 -23.35
N GLU A 216 13.50 8.64 -22.06
CA GLU A 216 12.42 7.78 -21.56
C GLU A 216 11.08 8.52 -21.45
N HIS A 217 11.05 9.83 -21.75
CA HIS A 217 9.83 10.64 -21.83
C HIS A 217 8.97 10.22 -23.03
N LYS A 218 8.34 9.05 -22.93
CA LYS A 218 7.41 8.48 -23.90
C LYS A 218 5.95 8.56 -23.42
N SER A 219 5.73 8.99 -22.18
CA SER A 219 4.46 8.92 -21.46
C SER A 219 3.71 10.26 -21.46
N ARG A 220 2.53 10.30 -22.10
CA ARG A 220 1.50 11.33 -21.87
C ARG A 220 0.65 11.07 -20.61
N GLY A 221 0.94 10.00 -19.86
CA GLY A 221 0.17 9.55 -18.70
C GLY A 221 0.61 10.19 -17.38
N GLY A 222 -0.21 10.02 -16.34
CA GLY A 222 0.10 10.51 -14.98
C GLY A 222 1.16 9.69 -14.25
N LEU A 223 1.23 8.38 -14.49
CA LEU A 223 2.19 7.47 -13.89
C LEU A 223 3.39 7.24 -14.83
N VAL A 224 4.59 7.13 -14.25
CA VAL A 224 5.83 6.84 -14.97
C VAL A 224 6.55 5.65 -14.33
N ASN A 225 6.72 4.57 -15.09
CA ASN A 225 7.52 3.43 -14.61
C ASN A 225 9.01 3.78 -14.60
N VAL A 226 9.72 3.38 -13.55
CA VAL A 226 11.18 3.50 -13.50
C VAL A 226 11.78 2.41 -14.40
N PRO A 227 12.77 2.69 -15.28
CA PRO A 227 13.41 1.66 -16.10
C PRO A 227 14.01 0.52 -15.25
N GLU A 228 13.98 -0.72 -15.74
CA GLU A 228 14.48 -1.89 -14.99
C GLU A 228 15.98 -1.83 -14.67
N ASN A 229 16.75 -1.16 -15.54
CA ASN A 229 18.19 -0.95 -15.40
C ASN A 229 18.56 0.33 -14.64
N ASP A 230 17.58 1.09 -14.15
CA ASP A 230 17.85 2.31 -13.39
C ASP A 230 18.49 1.98 -12.04
N SER A 231 19.64 2.60 -11.75
CA SER A 231 20.40 2.38 -10.51
C SER A 231 19.61 2.71 -9.26
N ILE A 232 18.60 3.57 -9.35
CA ILE A 232 17.77 3.96 -8.20
C ILE A 232 17.04 2.77 -7.57
N ARG A 233 16.80 1.71 -8.34
CA ARG A 233 16.19 0.48 -7.84
C ARG A 233 17.01 -0.18 -6.73
N ASN A 234 18.32 0.07 -6.67
CA ASN A 234 19.20 -0.42 -5.61
C ASN A 234 19.02 0.31 -4.27
N GLU A 235 18.34 1.46 -4.29
CA GLU A 235 18.10 2.30 -3.12
C GLU A 235 16.74 2.03 -2.46
N VAL A 236 15.91 1.15 -3.06
CA VAL A 236 14.58 0.82 -2.56
C VAL A 236 14.67 0.22 -1.16
N LYS A 237 13.83 0.74 -0.27
CA LYS A 237 13.64 0.25 1.09
C LYS A 237 12.20 -0.18 1.28
N GLN A 238 12.01 -1.22 2.09
CA GLN A 238 10.68 -1.61 2.55
C GLN A 238 10.28 -0.69 3.71
N VAL A 239 9.00 -0.34 3.81
CA VAL A 239 8.47 0.42 4.94
C VAL A 239 7.55 -0.52 5.71
N HIS A 240 7.95 -0.86 6.93
CA HIS A 240 7.13 -1.68 7.81
C HIS A 240 6.28 -0.77 8.68
N VAL A 241 4.99 -0.99 8.62
CA VAL A 241 3.99 -0.26 9.39
C VAL A 241 3.14 -1.23 10.19
N GLN A 242 2.76 -0.79 11.38
CA GLN A 242 1.78 -1.47 12.20
C GLN A 242 0.37 -1.20 11.67
N LYS A 243 -0.55 -2.12 11.95
CA LYS A 243 -1.97 -1.97 11.67
C LYS A 243 -2.52 -0.66 12.24
N GLY A 244 -3.34 0.04 11.46
CA GLY A 244 -3.94 1.34 11.83
C GLY A 244 -3.00 2.54 11.66
N SER A 245 -1.86 2.37 10.97
CA SER A 245 -0.96 3.47 10.58
C SER A 245 -1.10 3.85 9.12
#